data_AF-A0ABD5Q3X9-F1
#
_entry.id   AF-A0ABD5Q3X9-F1
#
_cell.length_a   1.000
_cell.length_b   1.000
_cell.length_c   1.000
_cell.angle_alpha   90.00
_cell.angle_beta   90.00
_cell.angle_gamma   90.00
#
_symmetry.space_group_name_H-M   'P 1'
#
loop_
_entity.id
_entity.type
_entity.pdbx_description
1 polymer ?
#
loop_
_entity_poly.entity_id
_entity_poly.type
_entity_poly.pdbx_seq_one_letter_code
_entity_poly.pdbx_strand_id
1 'polypeptide(L)'
;MAPDEADDSHERADPEKADHYRHDDGTDEIVFAVEEGRVLAIREYRSVEAFERAVGDAEYVGVHEGVADLPGVEAFADDGSDE
;
A
#
# COMPACT_ATOMS: atom_id res chain seq x y z
N MET A 1 -12.59 -3.23 45.37
CA MET A 1 -13.27 -3.33 44.06
C MET A 1 -12.78 -2.14 43.25
N ALA A 2 -11.68 -2.31 42.51
CA ALA A 2 -11.19 -1.31 41.57
C ALA A 2 -11.64 -1.77 40.16
N PRO A 3 -12.03 -0.85 39.27
CA PRO A 3 -12.39 -1.23 37.91
C PRO A 3 -11.10 -1.53 37.14
N ASP A 4 -11.05 -2.74 36.59
CA ASP A 4 -10.05 -3.17 35.61
C ASP A 4 -10.52 -2.62 34.25
N GLU A 5 -10.36 -1.30 34.07
CA GLU A 5 -10.50 -0.63 32.79
C GLU A 5 -9.11 -0.56 32.15
N ALA A 6 -8.66 -1.69 31.62
CA ALA A 6 -7.65 -1.72 30.58
C ALA A 6 -8.35 -2.03 29.27
N ASP A 7 -9.08 -1.02 28.77
CA ASP A 7 -9.42 -0.93 27.36
C ASP A 7 -8.09 -0.72 26.61
N ASP A 8 -7.37 -1.83 26.38
CA ASP A 8 -6.18 -1.91 25.52
C ASP A 8 -6.63 -1.80 24.05
N SER A 9 -7.46 -0.81 23.76
CA SER A 9 -7.57 -0.26 22.42
C SER A 9 -6.22 0.38 22.17
N HIS A 10 -5.31 -0.40 21.55
CA HIS A 10 -4.06 0.10 21.01
C HIS A 10 -4.29 1.54 20.56
N GLU A 11 -3.63 2.50 21.22
CA GLU A 11 -3.50 3.85 20.71
C GLU A 11 -3.01 3.69 19.28
N ARG A 12 -3.95 3.75 18.31
CA ARG A 12 -3.61 3.60 16.90
C ARG A 12 -2.81 4.85 16.60
N ALA A 13 -1.49 4.72 16.65
CA ALA A 13 -0.61 5.71 16.10
C ALA A 13 -1.14 6.08 14.71
N ASP A 14 -1.22 7.38 14.43
CA ASP A 14 -1.55 7.84 13.10
C ASP A 14 -0.66 7.12 12.08
N PRO A 15 -1.20 6.65 10.94
CA PRO A 15 -0.40 5.95 9.96
C PRO A 15 0.78 6.84 9.51
N GLU A 16 1.96 6.25 9.43
CA GLU A 16 3.18 6.92 9.04
C GLU A 16 3.63 6.46 7.65
N LYS A 17 4.43 7.29 6.98
CA LYS A 17 5.05 6.91 5.72
C LYS A 17 5.89 5.64 5.92
N ALA A 18 5.76 4.69 5.00
CA ALA A 18 6.38 3.38 5.02
C ALA A 18 5.79 2.39 6.04
N ASP A 19 4.69 2.73 6.73
CA ASP A 19 3.89 1.72 7.41
C ASP A 19 3.43 0.65 6.43
N HIS A 20 3.48 -0.60 6.89
CA HIS A 20 3.14 -1.78 6.12
C HIS A 20 2.13 -2.62 6.89
N TYR A 21 0.95 -2.77 6.28
CA TYR A 21 -0.15 -3.55 6.82
C TYR A 21 -0.35 -4.81 5.98
N ARG A 22 -0.66 -5.92 6.64
CA ARG A 22 -1.05 -7.16 5.97
C ARG A 22 -2.50 -7.48 6.32
N HIS A 23 -3.32 -7.66 5.30
CA HIS A 23 -4.72 -8.02 5.45
C HIS A 23 -4.91 -9.55 5.54
N ASP A 24 -6.04 -9.97 6.12
CA ASP A 24 -6.40 -11.39 6.24
C ASP A 24 -6.58 -12.11 4.89
N ASP A 25 -6.98 -11.36 3.85
CA ASP A 25 -7.05 -11.85 2.47
C ASP A 25 -5.65 -12.05 1.83
N GLY A 26 -4.60 -11.63 2.54
CA GLY A 26 -3.21 -11.82 2.17
C GLY A 26 -2.62 -10.70 1.32
N THR A 27 -3.37 -9.64 1.03
CA THR A 27 -2.88 -8.41 0.40
C THR A 27 -2.04 -7.60 1.39
N ASP A 28 -1.00 -6.97 0.86
CA ASP A 28 -0.12 -6.07 1.59
C ASP A 28 -0.45 -4.62 1.19
N GLU A 29 -0.62 -3.74 2.17
CA GLU A 29 -0.90 -2.30 1.96
C GLU A 29 0.24 -1.49 2.55
N ILE A 30 0.87 -0.65 1.72
CA ILE A 30 2.03 0.16 2.09
C ILE A 30 1.70 1.64 1.96
N VAL A 31 1.95 2.41 3.02
CA VAL A 31 1.71 3.85 3.04
C VAL A 31 2.83 4.59 2.29
N PHE A 32 2.46 5.34 1.27
CA PHE A 32 3.38 6.16 0.48
C PHE A 32 3.51 7.59 1.00
N ALA A 33 2.40 8.20 1.43
CA ALA A 33 2.37 9.54 2.01
C ALA A 33 1.16 9.74 2.92
N VAL A 34 1.30 10.60 3.93
CA VAL A 34 0.19 11.08 4.77
C VAL A 34 0.21 12.60 4.77
N GLU A 35 -0.79 13.20 4.15
CA GLU A 35 -0.87 14.65 3.92
C GLU A 35 -2.30 15.13 4.17
N GLU A 36 -2.45 16.20 4.97
CA GLU A 36 -3.76 16.84 5.25
C GLU A 36 -4.85 15.88 5.75
N GLY A 37 -4.47 14.89 6.56
CA GLY A 37 -5.40 13.86 7.07
C GLY A 37 -5.83 12.82 6.03
N ARG A 38 -5.15 12.76 4.89
CA ARG A 38 -5.33 11.75 3.84
C ARG A 38 -4.12 10.84 3.79
N VAL A 39 -4.36 9.57 3.52
CA VAL A 39 -3.32 8.55 3.33
C VAL A 39 -3.32 8.14 1.86
N LEU A 40 -2.16 8.28 1.21
CA LEU A 40 -1.90 7.69 -0.09
C LEU A 40 -1.17 6.37 0.16
N ALA A 41 -1.76 5.26 -0.28
CA ALA A 41 -1.20 3.92 -0.10
C ALA A 41 -1.24 3.14 -1.41
N ILE A 42 -0.34 2.17 -1.52
CA ILE A 42 -0.33 1.16 -2.58
C ILE A 42 -0.81 -0.18 -2.01
N ARG A 43 -1.53 -0.96 -2.81
CA ARG A 43 -1.92 -2.33 -2.48
C ARG A 43 -1.18 -3.31 -3.39
N GLU A 44 -0.48 -4.26 -2.78
CA GLU A 44 0.19 -5.36 -3.45
C GLU A 44 -0.62 -6.64 -3.29
N TYR A 45 -0.89 -7.29 -4.42
CA TYR A 45 -1.65 -8.54 -4.48
C TYR A 45 -0.70 -9.72 -4.73
N ARG A 46 -0.98 -10.85 -4.06
CA ARG A 46 -0.18 -12.08 -4.23
C ARG A 46 -0.26 -12.70 -5.63
N SER A 47 -1.29 -12.37 -6.40
CA SER A 47 -1.49 -12.85 -7.77
C SER A 47 -2.32 -11.88 -8.60
N VAL A 48 -2.19 -11.99 -9.93
CA VAL A 48 -2.97 -11.20 -10.90
C VAL A 48 -4.47 -11.51 -10.75
N GLU A 49 -4.86 -12.77 -10.58
CA GLU A 49 -6.27 -13.15 -10.40
C GLU A 49 -6.91 -12.48 -9.15
N ALA A 50 -6.12 -12.32 -8.08
CA ALA A 50 -6.58 -11.63 -6.87
C ALA A 50 -6.80 -10.13 -7.13
N PHE A 51 -5.90 -9.50 -7.89
CA PHE A 51 -6.07 -8.12 -8.36
C PHE A 51 -7.32 -7.97 -9.24
N GLU A 52 -7.48 -8.81 -10.27
CA GLU A 52 -8.61 -8.75 -11.20
C GLU A 52 -9.95 -8.89 -10.47
N ARG A 53 -10.03 -9.80 -9.50
CA ARG A 53 -11.21 -9.94 -8.65
C ARG A 53 -11.44 -8.71 -7.78
N ALA A 54 -10.40 -8.10 -7.24
CA ALA A 54 -10.53 -6.91 -6.38
C ALA A 54 -10.97 -5.66 -7.17
N VAL A 55 -10.52 -5.50 -8.42
CA VAL A 55 -10.91 -4.36 -9.27
C VAL A 55 -12.17 -4.62 -10.10
N GLY A 56 -12.72 -5.84 -10.06
CA GLY A 56 -13.89 -6.22 -10.87
C GLY A 56 -15.14 -5.37 -10.64
N ASP A 57 -15.29 -4.80 -9.45
CA ASP A 57 -16.37 -3.88 -9.08
C ASP A 57 -15.91 -2.40 -9.05
N ALA A 58 -14.65 -2.11 -9.41
CA ALA A 58 -14.10 -0.76 -9.37
C ALA A 58 -14.39 0.01 -10.67
N GLU A 59 -14.57 1.32 -10.54
CA GLU A 59 -14.66 2.21 -11.70
C GLU A 59 -13.25 2.50 -12.23
N TYR A 60 -13.03 2.23 -13.52
CA TYR A 60 -11.81 2.66 -14.19
C TYR A 60 -11.87 4.17 -14.48
N VAL A 61 -11.00 4.94 -13.82
CA VAL A 61 -10.97 6.41 -13.90
C VAL A 61 -9.92 6.97 -14.88
N GLY A 62 -9.11 6.12 -15.52
CA GLY A 62 -8.09 6.52 -16.50
C GLY A 62 -6.66 6.15 -16.10
N VAL A 63 -5.69 6.73 -16.81
CA VAL A 63 -4.25 6.54 -16.57
C VAL A 63 -3.70 7.76 -15.83
N HIS A 64 -2.94 7.52 -14.76
CA HIS A 64 -2.24 8.60 -14.08
C HIS A 64 -0.98 8.99 -14.87
N GLU A 65 -1.03 10.09 -15.62
CA GLU A 65 0.03 10.51 -16.54
C GLU A 65 1.40 10.63 -15.86
N GLY A 66 1.45 11.17 -14.63
CA GLY A 66 2.71 11.29 -13.88
C GLY A 66 3.34 9.97 -13.44
N VAL A 67 2.60 8.86 -13.44
CA VAL A 67 3.13 7.51 -13.19
C VAL A 67 3.46 6.82 -14.51
N ALA A 68 2.66 7.07 -15.55
CA ALA A 68 2.90 6.53 -16.89
C ALA A 68 4.20 7.04 -17.51
N ASP A 69 4.64 8.24 -17.15
CA ASP A 69 5.91 8.83 -17.59
C ASP A 69 7.12 8.26 -16.82
N LEU A 70 6.90 7.56 -15.71
CA LEU A 70 7.99 6.95 -14.96
C LEU A 70 8.62 5.82 -15.78
N PRO A 71 9.96 5.73 -15.80
CA PRO A 71 10.63 4.67 -16.51
C PRO A 71 10.24 3.30 -15.95
N GLY A 72 10.07 2.33 -16.84
CA GLY A 72 9.80 0.95 -16.45
C GLY A 72 10.95 0.34 -15.64
N VAL A 73 10.69 -0.80 -15.00
CA VAL A 73 11.67 -1.54 -14.17
C VAL A 73 12.97 -1.85 -14.91
N GLU A 74 12.91 -2.01 -16.24
CA GLU A 74 14.06 -2.26 -17.12
C GLU A 74 15.11 -1.13 -17.08
N ALA A 75 14.70 0.10 -16.79
CA ALA A 75 15.61 1.24 -16.67
C ALA A 75 16.45 1.22 -15.38
N PHE A 76 16.08 0.38 -14.42
CA PHE A 76 16.76 0.21 -13.13
C PHE A 76 17.44 -1.16 -13.01
N ALA A 77 17.35 -2.01 -14.04
CA ALA A 77 18.15 -3.22 -14.10
C ALA A 77 19.60 -2.81 -14.36
N ASP A 78 20.45 -2.98 -13.36
CA ASP A 78 21.90 -2.88 -13.51
C ASP A 78 22.34 -3.89 -14.56
N ASP A 79 22.95 -3.43 -15.66
CA ASP A 79 23.57 -4.28 -16.69
C ASP A 79 24.85 -4.87 -16.10
N GLY A 80 24.70 -5.79 -15.14
CA GLY A 80 25.72 -6.38 -14.26
C GLY A 80 27.17 -6.16 -14.69
N SER A 81 27.65 -4.94 -14.46
CA SER A 81 29.00 -4.49 -14.81
C SER A 81 29.53 -3.63 -13.66
N ASP A 82 29.35 -4.10 -12.43
CA ASP A 82 30.33 -3.86 -11.38
C ASP A 82 31.49 -4.85 -11.63
N GLU A 83 32.58 -4.33 -12.20
CA GLU A 83 33.89 -4.98 -12.41
C GLU A 83 34.63 -5.28 -11.10
#